data_AF-A0A371FJT0-F1
#
_entry.id   AF-A0A371FJT0-F1
#
_cell.length_a   1.000
_cell.length_b   1.000
_cell.length_c   1.000
_cell.angle_alpha   90.00
_cell.angle_beta   90.00
_cell.angle_gamma   90.00
#
_symmetry.space_group_name_H-M   'P 1'
#
loop_
_entity.id
_entity.type
_entity.pdbx_description
1 polymer ?
#
loop_
_entity_poly.entity_id
_entity_poly.type
_entity_poly.pdbx_seq_one_letter_code
_entity_poly.pdbx_strand_id
1 'polypeptide(L)' 'MRCHNCQKLGHYAKECSTREGAKNKPKIHANLSRDEGSLTVEGTGKVVFRNTDGKETIIEEVLYVPGIKTNLLSLSQLL' A
#
# COMPACT_ATOMS: atom_id res chain seq x y z
N MET A 1 14.99 -32.92 6.16
CA MET A 1 13.93 -31.90 6.40
C MET A 1 13.47 -31.33 5.07
N ARG A 2 12.16 -31.29 4.81
CA ARG A 2 11.56 -30.68 3.61
C ARG A 2 10.80 -29.42 4.02
N CYS A 3 11.08 -28.31 3.36
CA CYS A 3 10.34 -27.08 3.58
C CYS A 3 8.92 -27.22 3.01
N HIS A 4 7.89 -26.94 3.81
CA HIS A 4 6.49 -26.99 3.35
C HIS A 4 6.09 -25.79 2.47
N ASN A 5 6.85 -24.68 2.51
CA ASN A 5 6.55 -23.49 1.69
C ASN A 5 7.05 -23.60 0.25
N CYS A 6 8.12 -24.36 -0.03
CA CYS A 6 8.68 -24.48 -1.38
C CYS A 6 9.03 -25.91 -1.80
N GLN A 7 8.75 -26.88 -0.94
CA GLN A 7 8.96 -28.31 -1.14
C GLN A 7 10.42 -28.74 -1.37
N LYS A 8 11.40 -27.82 -1.22
CA LYS A 8 12.84 -28.10 -1.28
C LYS A 8 13.37 -28.66 0.04
N LEU A 9 14.45 -29.43 -0.05
CA LEU A 9 15.16 -30.02 1.09
C LEU A 9 16.29 -29.10 1.58
N GLY A 10 16.68 -29.22 2.85
CA GLY A 10 17.91 -28.58 3.39
C GLY A 10 17.71 -27.36 4.30
N HIS A 11 16.48 -26.90 4.52
CA HIS A 11 16.14 -25.84 5.48
C HIS A 11 14.75 -26.06 6.07
N TYR A 12 14.46 -25.44 7.22
CA TYR A 12 13.11 -25.41 7.79
C TYR A 12 12.24 -24.33 7.12
N ALA A 13 10.91 -24.48 7.15
CA ALA A 13 10.00 -23.52 6.53
C ALA A 13 10.18 -22.07 7.04
N LYS A 14 10.55 -21.92 8.33
CA LYS A 14 10.89 -20.63 8.96
C LYS A 14 12.13 -19.93 8.36
N GLU A 15 13.00 -20.68 7.69
CA GLU A 15 14.26 -20.21 7.07
C GLU A 15 14.14 -20.15 5.54
N CYS A 16 12.92 -20.30 5.01
CA CYS A 16 12.70 -20.42 3.59
C CYS A 16 12.83 -19.08 2.86
N SER A 17 13.82 -18.97 1.97
CA SER A 17 14.10 -17.76 1.18
C SER A 17 13.04 -17.46 0.12
N THR A 18 12.24 -18.45 -0.28
CA THR A 18 11.06 -18.28 -1.14
C THR A 18 9.91 -17.74 -0.29
N ARG A 19 9.88 -16.43 -0.15
CA ARG A 19 8.77 -15.70 0.46
C ARG A 19 7.59 -15.69 -0.53
N GLU A 20 6.63 -16.59 -0.35
CA GLU A 20 5.27 -16.30 -0.81
C GLU A 20 4.72 -15.20 0.09
N GLY A 21 4.46 -14.02 -0.48
CA GLY A 21 3.76 -12.92 0.21
C GLY A 21 4.50 -11.57 0.32
N ALA A 22 5.66 -11.34 -0.30
CA ALA A 22 6.37 -10.06 -0.13
C ALA A 22 7.16 -9.54 -1.35
N LYS A 23 6.67 -9.73 -2.59
CA LYS A 23 7.34 -9.14 -3.78
C LYS A 23 6.47 -8.34 -4.75
N ASN A 24 5.19 -8.13 -4.47
CA ASN A 24 4.36 -7.16 -5.20
C ASN A 24 3.82 -6.09 -4.26
N LYS A 25 4.68 -5.43 -3.47
CA LYS A 25 4.34 -4.06 -3.08
C LYS A 25 4.64 -3.23 -4.32
N PRO A 26 3.63 -2.73 -5.07
CA PRO A 26 3.94 -1.71 -6.05
C PRO A 26 4.71 -0.62 -5.29
N LYS A 27 5.94 -0.34 -5.72
CA LYS A 27 6.66 0.82 -5.22
C LYS A 27 5.96 2.01 -5.85
N ILE A 28 4.83 2.40 -5.27
CA ILE A 28 4.08 3.56 -5.72
C ILE A 28 4.88 4.75 -5.20
N HIS A 29 5.75 5.28 -6.05
CA HIS A 29 6.45 6.52 -5.76
C HIS A 29 5.45 7.66 -6.00
N ALA A 30 4.95 8.24 -4.91
CA ALA A 30 4.27 9.53 -4.99
C ALA A 30 5.35 10.60 -5.20
N ASN A 31 5.47 11.12 -6.42
CA ASN A 31 6.33 12.27 -6.72
C ASN A 31 5.66 13.55 -6.22
N LEU A 32 5.67 13.73 -4.89
CA LEU A 32 5.23 14.97 -4.26
C LEU A 32 6.44 15.88 -4.19
N SER A 33 6.55 16.78 -5.16
CA SER A 33 7.63 17.76 -5.17
C SER A 33 7.41 18.75 -4.03
N ARG A 34 8.17 18.59 -2.95
CA ARG A 34 8.40 19.62 -1.93
C ARG A 34 9.88 19.96 -1.97
N ASP A 35 10.21 21.22 -1.72
CA ASP A 35 11.56 21.65 -1.35
C ASP A 35 12.13 20.64 -0.33
N GLU A 36 13.10 19.86 -0.79
CA GLU A 36 14.05 19.08 0.02
C GLU A 36 13.56 17.76 0.66
N GLY A 37 13.10 16.79 -0.15
CA GLY A 37 13.18 15.36 0.22
C GLY A 37 12.14 14.43 -0.39
N SER A 38 12.51 13.15 -0.59
CA SER A 38 11.56 12.09 -0.94
C SER A 38 10.79 11.63 0.29
N LEU A 39 9.46 11.58 0.21
CA LEU A 39 8.62 11.02 1.29
C LEU A 39 8.42 9.51 1.10
N THR A 40 8.37 8.76 2.20
CA THR A 40 8.15 7.31 2.19
C THR A 40 6.68 6.95 2.33
N VAL A 41 6.18 6.11 1.42
CA VAL A 41 4.86 5.49 1.55
C VAL A 41 4.95 4.33 2.54
N GLU A 42 4.12 4.36 3.59
CA GLU A 42 4.09 3.32 4.62
C GLU A 42 2.98 2.29 4.40
N GLY A 43 1.92 2.66 3.68
CA GLY A 43 0.80 1.76 3.43
C GLY A 43 -0.07 2.19 2.28
N THR A 44 -0.99 1.30 1.92
CA THR A 44 -2.08 1.55 0.96
C THR A 44 -3.40 1.11 1.58
N GLY A 45 -4.49 1.78 1.23
CA GLY A 45 -5.81 1.47 1.79
C GLY A 45 -6.96 2.01 0.97
N LYS A 46 -8.17 1.93 1.53
CA LYS A 46 -9.39 2.52 0.96
C LYS A 46 -9.92 3.63 1.87
N VAL A 47 -10.46 4.67 1.27
CA VAL A 47 -11.16 5.75 1.98
C VAL A 47 -12.61 5.77 1.53
N VAL A 48 -13.53 5.81 2.48
CA VAL A 48 -14.98 5.85 2.23
C VAL A 48 -15.48 7.24 2.57
N PHE A 49 -16.07 7.91 1.59
CA PHE A 49 -16.78 9.16 1.77
C PHE A 49 -18.27 8.90 1.75
N ARG A 50 -19.00 9.42 2.72
CA ARG A 50 -20.45 9.32 2.79
C ARG A 50 -21.07 10.70 2.74
N ASN A 51 -21.91 10.95 1.74
CA ASN A 51 -22.67 12.19 1.65
C ASN A 51 -23.81 12.20 2.70
N THR A 52 -24.38 13.37 2.97
CA THR A 52 -25.57 13.55 3.82
C THR A 52 -26.76 12.71 3.36
N ASP A 53 -26.84 12.41 2.06
CA ASP A 53 -27.89 11.57 1.47
C ASP A 53 -27.64 10.06 1.69
N GLY A 54 -26.56 9.69 2.38
CA GLY A 54 -26.20 8.30 2.65
C GLY A 54 -25.49 7.58 1.50
N LYS A 55 -25.35 8.21 0.33
CA LYS A 55 -24.55 7.69 -0.79
C LYS A 55 -23.08 7.61 -0.39
N GLU A 56 -22.45 6.48 -0.67
CA GLU A 56 -21.02 6.24 -0.43
C GLU A 56 -20.21 6.30 -1.73
N THR A 57 -19.06 6.97 -1.67
CA THR A 57 -18.02 6.97 -2.70
C THR A 57 -16.76 6.37 -2.09
N ILE A 58 -16.18 5.38 -2.76
CA ILE A 58 -14.99 4.66 -2.28
C ILE A 58 -13.81 5.00 -3.17
N ILE A 59 -12.71 5.43 -2.55
CA ILE A 59 -11.44 5.63 -3.22
C ILE A 59 -10.51 4.50 -2.80
N GLU A 60 -10.13 3.67 -3.76
CA GLU A 60 -9.19 2.57 -3.56
C GLU A 60 -7.74 3.02 -3.81
N GLU A 61 -6.79 2.19 -3.38
CA GLU A 61 -5.34 2.40 -3.60
C GLU A 61 -4.80 3.73 -3.05
N VAL A 62 -5.39 4.24 -1.97
CA VAL A 62 -4.95 5.50 -1.31
C VAL A 62 -3.63 5.27 -0.58
N LEU A 63 -2.63 6.08 -0.87
CA LEU A 63 -1.30 6.00 -0.26
C LEU A 63 -1.28 6.67 1.11
N TYR A 64 -0.79 5.96 2.12
CA TYR A 64 -0.49 6.54 3.44
C TYR A 64 0.96 7.00 3.50
N VAL A 65 1.15 8.31 3.64
CA VAL A 65 2.45 8.97 3.69
C VAL A 65 2.47 9.91 4.90
N PRO A 66 2.96 9.49 6.07
CA PRO A 66 2.91 10.30 7.30
C PRO A 66 3.61 11.66 7.20
N GLY A 67 4.56 11.80 6.27
CA GLY A 67 5.26 13.06 5.99
C GLY A 67 4.40 14.12 5.28
N ILE A 68 3.20 13.76 4.79
CA ILE A 68 2.24 14.69 4.20
C ILE A 68 1.27 15.18 5.27
N LYS A 69 1.18 16.50 5.44
CA LYS A 69 0.31 17.11 6.46
C LYS A 69 -1.15 17.26 6.01
N THR A 70 -1.39 17.30 4.71
CA THR A 70 -2.71 17.60 4.12
C THR A 70 -2.97 16.70 2.94
N ASN A 71 -4.15 16.10 2.88
CA ASN A 71 -4.55 15.30 1.73
C ASN A 71 -4.96 16.21 0.57
N LEU A 72 -4.54 15.88 -0.65
CA LEU A 72 -5.03 16.48 -1.88
C LEU A 72 -5.97 15.47 -2.55
N LEU A 73 -7.19 15.90 -2.83
CA LEU A 73 -8.22 15.06 -3.45
C LEU A 73 -8.78 15.76 -4.68
N SER A 74 -8.84 15.06 -5.81
CA SER A 74 -9.47 15.60 -7.01
C SER A 74 -10.99 15.53 -6.88
N LEU A 75 -11.70 16.62 -7.20
CA LEU A 75 -13.16 16.64 -7.22
C LEU A 75 -13.73 15.60 -8.19
N SER A 76 -13.02 15.30 -9.28
CA SER A 76 -13.44 14.26 -10.24
C SER A 76 -13.46 12.85 -9.65
N GLN A 77 -12.77 12.61 -8.53
CA GLN A 77 -12.80 11.32 -7.83
C GLN A 77 -14.02 11.19 -6.90
N LEU A 78 -14.77 12.28 -6.70
CA LEU A 78 -15.98 12.32 -5.88
C LEU A 78 -17.27 12.29 -6.72
N LEU A 79 -17.18 12.40 -8.04
CA LEU A 79 -18.29 12.49 -8.98
C LEU A 79 -18.54 11.17 -9.70
#